data_AF-A0AA43I6G4-F1
#
_entry.id   AF-A0AA43I6G4-F1
#
_cell.length_a   1.000
_cell.length_b   1.000
_cell.length_c   1.000
_cell.angle_alpha   90.00
_cell.angle_beta   90.00
_cell.angle_gamma   90.00
#
_symmetry.space_group_name_H-M   'P 1'
#
loop_
_entity.id
_entity.type
_entity.pdbx_description
1 polymer ?
#
loop_
_entity_poly.entity_id
_entity_poly.type
_entity_poly.pdbx_seq_one_letter_code
_entity_poly.pdbx_strand_id
1 'polypeptide(L)'
;MKNNNIFLNSLFIIGFSCLVHFATAQTSTQNYVRTRTMTNSAGTSYLEQVEYYDGLGRPSQVVEAKMGGASQDLVSLIEYDGAGRREKVWLPAVRSGNNSAYVSPSTLRTSSSSSNKGDNKPYSLTVYEPSPLNRVTKEFGPGNDWHTNDRAVHTAYKVNVVEAGPYRCLRHIFFGSLNSIMVSLASDGYYAAGLLYVTETKDEDNNPLYTFTDKEGHVILTRQIS
;
A
#
# COMPACT_ATOMS: atom_id res chain seq x y z
N MET A 1 17.19 -65.91 -59.62
CA MET A 1 16.24 -66.61 -58.73
C MET A 1 16.42 -66.10 -57.31
N LYS A 2 15.30 -65.69 -56.67
CA LYS A 2 15.05 -65.50 -55.23
C LYS A 2 15.83 -64.41 -54.45
N ASN A 3 15.19 -63.24 -54.37
CA ASN A 3 14.80 -62.51 -53.17
C ASN A 3 14.94 -63.25 -51.81
N ASN A 4 15.43 -62.54 -50.78
CA ASN A 4 14.66 -62.19 -49.58
C ASN A 4 15.52 -61.49 -48.47
N ASN A 5 15.06 -60.29 -48.07
CA ASN A 5 14.81 -59.86 -46.67
C ASN A 5 16.01 -59.55 -45.74
N ILE A 6 16.05 -58.52 -44.86
CA ILE A 6 14.98 -57.72 -44.25
C ILE A 6 15.60 -56.60 -43.33
N PHE A 7 14.80 -55.56 -43.02
CA PHE A 7 14.90 -54.49 -41.99
C PHE A 7 15.91 -53.34 -42.13
N LEU A 8 15.43 -52.24 -42.74
CA LEU A 8 15.83 -50.86 -42.42
C LEU A 8 15.24 -50.45 -41.06
N ASN A 9 16.08 -50.06 -40.10
CA ASN A 9 15.64 -49.40 -38.87
C ASN A 9 15.80 -47.88 -39.05
N SER A 10 14.68 -47.19 -39.25
CA SER A 10 14.62 -45.73 -39.40
C SER A 10 14.57 -45.09 -38.01
N LEU A 11 15.63 -44.37 -37.65
CA LEU A 11 15.72 -43.65 -36.37
C LEU A 11 15.11 -42.24 -36.55
N PHE A 12 13.88 -42.05 -36.08
CA PHE A 12 13.21 -40.75 -36.05
C PHE A 12 13.77 -39.92 -34.88
N ILE A 13 14.66 -38.96 -35.16
CA ILE A 13 15.11 -37.98 -34.17
C ILE A 13 14.05 -36.88 -34.09
N ILE A 14 13.24 -36.93 -33.03
CA ILE A 14 12.28 -35.87 -32.70
C ILE A 14 13.09 -34.70 -32.13
N GLY A 15 13.37 -33.69 -32.96
CA GLY A 15 13.99 -32.45 -32.55
C GLY A 15 13.04 -31.67 -31.63
N PHE A 16 13.32 -31.68 -30.33
CA PHE A 16 12.67 -30.79 -29.36
C PHE A 16 13.18 -29.37 -29.61
N SER A 17 12.50 -28.65 -30.51
CA SER A 17 12.66 -27.21 -30.69
C SER A 17 12.14 -26.51 -29.44
N CYS A 18 13.00 -26.41 -28.42
CA CYS A 18 12.80 -25.52 -27.30
C CYS A 18 12.80 -24.09 -27.83
N LEU A 19 11.61 -23.57 -28.16
CA LEU A 19 11.39 -22.15 -28.38
C LEU A 19 11.70 -21.44 -27.06
N VAL A 20 12.97 -21.05 -26.92
CA VAL A 20 13.42 -20.17 -25.84
C VAL A 20 12.69 -18.85 -26.06
N HIS A 21 11.60 -18.66 -25.32
CA HIS A 21 10.96 -17.36 -25.29
C HIS A 21 11.96 -16.43 -24.60
N PHE A 22 12.64 -15.61 -25.40
CA PHE A 22 13.40 -14.49 -24.88
C PHE A 22 12.40 -13.57 -24.18
N ALA A 23 12.31 -13.67 -22.86
CA ALA A 23 11.66 -12.65 -22.06
C ALA A 23 12.50 -11.38 -22.22
N THR A 24 12.09 -10.50 -23.12
CA THR A 24 12.72 -9.19 -23.25
C THR A 24 12.27 -8.35 -22.07
N ALA A 25 13.23 -7.94 -21.23
CA ALA A 25 12.98 -6.89 -20.27
C ALA A 25 12.75 -5.58 -21.06
N GLN A 26 11.71 -4.84 -20.70
CA GLN A 26 11.34 -3.54 -21.26
C GLN A 26 12.47 -2.51 -21.11
N THR A 27 13.35 -2.71 -20.12
CA THR A 27 14.60 -1.99 -19.98
C THR A 27 15.72 -2.97 -19.61
N SER A 28 16.96 -2.68 -20.01
CA SER A 28 18.13 -3.46 -19.61
C SER A 28 18.64 -3.13 -18.20
N THR A 29 18.03 -2.15 -17.52
CA THR A 29 18.56 -1.57 -16.27
C THR A 29 17.62 -1.66 -15.08
N GLN A 30 16.32 -1.90 -15.30
CA GLN A 30 15.31 -1.91 -14.23
C GLN A 30 14.47 -3.18 -14.24
N ASN A 31 14.15 -3.65 -13.03
CA ASN A 31 13.21 -4.73 -12.80
C ASN A 31 11.79 -4.19 -12.79
N TYR A 32 10.85 -4.89 -13.43
CA TYR A 32 9.46 -4.47 -13.47
C TYR A 32 8.48 -5.65 -13.64
N VAL A 33 7.23 -5.41 -13.26
CA VAL A 33 6.09 -6.26 -13.57
C VAL A 33 5.15 -5.44 -14.46
N ARG A 34 4.77 -6.02 -15.61
CA ARG A 34 3.80 -5.42 -16.54
C ARG A 34 2.51 -6.20 -16.48
N THR A 35 1.43 -5.50 -16.17
CA THR A 35 0.08 -6.05 -16.09
C THR A 35 -0.77 -5.44 -17.20
N ARG A 36 -1.46 -6.30 -17.95
CA ARG A 36 -2.44 -5.90 -18.95
C ARG A 36 -3.79 -6.50 -18.62
N THR A 37 -4.78 -5.64 -18.45
CA THR A 37 -6.18 -6.04 -18.23
C THR A 37 -6.95 -5.82 -19.52
N MET A 38 -7.33 -6.92 -20.18
CA MET A 38 -8.05 -6.85 -21.45
C MET A 38 -9.45 -6.25 -21.24
N THR A 39 -9.80 -5.27 -22.07
CA THR A 39 -11.10 -4.57 -22.01
C THR A 39 -12.05 -5.02 -23.11
N ASN A 40 -11.64 -5.97 -23.94
CA ASN A 40 -12.50 -6.62 -24.91
C ASN A 40 -12.21 -8.12 -24.99
N SER A 41 -13.20 -8.88 -25.47
CA SER A 41 -13.08 -10.33 -25.64
C SER A 41 -12.07 -10.74 -26.71
N ALA A 42 -11.78 -9.84 -27.67
CA ALA A 42 -10.79 -10.07 -28.71
C ALA A 42 -9.33 -9.95 -28.23
N GLY A 43 -9.09 -9.43 -27.01
CA GLY A 43 -7.75 -9.23 -26.46
C GLY A 43 -6.91 -8.16 -27.18
N THR A 44 -7.55 -7.27 -27.95
CA THR A 44 -6.89 -6.21 -28.72
C THR A 44 -6.87 -4.87 -28.00
N SER A 45 -7.75 -4.68 -27.02
CA SER A 45 -7.81 -3.48 -26.18
C SER A 45 -7.50 -3.87 -24.74
N TYR A 46 -6.70 -3.06 -24.06
CA TYR A 46 -6.29 -3.31 -22.68
C TYR A 46 -5.97 -2.02 -21.93
N LEU A 47 -6.11 -2.08 -20.61
CA LEU A 47 -5.45 -1.18 -19.67
C LEU A 47 -4.08 -1.76 -19.34
N GLU A 48 -3.06 -0.92 -19.25
CA GLU A 48 -1.70 -1.35 -18.97
C GLU A 48 -1.11 -0.59 -17.78
N GLN A 49 -0.52 -1.35 -16.88
CA GLN A 49 0.24 -0.85 -15.75
C GLN A 49 1.62 -1.50 -15.73
N VAL A 50 2.66 -0.70 -15.47
CA VAL A 50 4.02 -1.17 -15.26
C VAL A 50 4.48 -0.72 -13.88
N GLU A 51 4.82 -1.67 -13.01
CA GLU A 51 5.40 -1.41 -11.70
C GLU A 51 6.89 -1.72 -11.74
N TYR A 52 7.73 -0.73 -11.50
CA TYR A 52 9.18 -0.87 -11.41
C TYR A 52 9.63 -1.07 -9.97
N TYR A 53 10.63 -1.91 -9.78
CA TYR A 53 11.13 -2.29 -8.45
C TYR A 53 12.56 -1.78 -8.26
N ASP A 54 12.87 -1.38 -7.03
CA ASP A 54 14.23 -1.05 -6.63
C ASP A 54 15.12 -2.31 -6.48
N GLY A 55 16.39 -2.11 -6.11
CA GLY A 55 17.36 -3.20 -5.92
C GLY A 55 17.02 -4.15 -4.76
N LEU A 56 16.05 -3.81 -3.91
CA LEU A 56 15.57 -4.66 -2.81
C LEU A 56 14.23 -5.34 -3.15
N GLY A 57 13.73 -5.18 -4.38
CA GLY A 57 12.48 -5.77 -4.83
C GLY A 57 11.24 -5.04 -4.32
N ARG A 58 11.35 -3.77 -3.91
CA ARG A 58 10.21 -2.97 -3.47
C ARG A 58 9.72 -2.08 -4.62
N PRO A 59 8.39 -1.89 -4.77
CA PRO A 59 7.85 -0.96 -5.77
C PRO A 59 8.42 0.44 -5.61
N SER A 60 9.05 0.97 -6.65
CA SER A 60 9.65 2.31 -6.66
C SER A 60 8.90 3.28 -7.57
N GLN A 61 8.23 2.76 -8.59
CA GLN A 61 7.49 3.57 -9.56
C GLN A 61 6.35 2.77 -10.16
N VAL A 62 5.21 3.44 -10.36
CA VAL A 62 4.05 2.87 -11.05
C VAL A 62 3.76 3.73 -12.26
N VAL A 63 3.66 3.11 -13.43
CA VAL A 63 3.29 3.75 -14.69
C VAL A 63 1.95 3.21 -15.13
N GLU A 64 0.94 4.07 -15.19
CA GLU A 64 -0.37 3.76 -15.78
C GLU A 64 -0.38 4.29 -17.22
N ALA A 65 -0.34 3.37 -18.18
CA ALA A 65 -0.09 3.71 -19.57
C ALA A 65 -1.33 4.34 -20.22
N LYS A 66 -1.14 5.46 -20.91
CA LYS A 66 -2.19 6.16 -21.67
C LYS A 66 -3.45 6.53 -20.86
N MET A 67 -3.34 6.66 -19.54
CA MET A 67 -4.45 7.00 -18.65
C MET A 67 -4.72 8.51 -18.54
N GLY A 68 -3.82 9.36 -19.04
CA GLY A 68 -4.04 10.81 -19.14
C GLY A 68 -4.91 11.19 -20.33
N GLY A 69 -5.51 12.39 -20.28
CA GLY A 69 -6.51 12.87 -21.26
C GLY A 69 -6.06 12.92 -22.73
N ALA A 70 -4.75 12.87 -23.02
CA ALA A 70 -4.19 12.82 -24.37
C ALA A 70 -3.37 11.54 -24.63
N SER A 71 -3.81 10.39 -24.10
CA SER A 71 -3.05 9.12 -24.12
C SER A 71 -1.66 9.26 -23.50
N GLN A 72 -1.55 10.13 -22.50
CA GLN A 72 -0.32 10.34 -21.74
C GLN A 72 -0.22 9.29 -20.63
N ASP A 73 0.99 8.97 -20.22
CA ASP A 73 1.22 8.09 -19.08
C ASP A 73 1.09 8.88 -17.79
N LEU A 74 0.52 8.26 -16.77
CA LEU A 74 0.55 8.75 -15.39
C LEU A 74 1.63 7.98 -14.64
N VAL A 75 2.62 8.69 -14.11
CA VAL A 75 3.79 8.08 -13.47
C VAL A 75 3.90 8.53 -12.01
N SER A 76 3.77 7.60 -11.08
CA SER A 76 3.89 7.84 -9.64
C SER A 76 5.22 7.30 -9.11
N LEU A 77 5.80 8.03 -8.15
CA LEU A 77 7.03 7.67 -7.44
C LEU A 77 6.69 7.22 -6.01
N ILE A 78 7.34 6.17 -5.54
CA ILE A 78 7.28 5.71 -4.15
C ILE A 78 8.68 5.80 -3.56
N GLU A 79 8.82 6.50 -2.44
CA GLU A 79 10.08 6.61 -1.70
C GLU A 79 9.95 5.95 -0.34
N TYR A 80 11.09 5.43 0.13
CA TYR A 80 11.18 4.70 1.39
C TYR A 80 12.17 5.40 2.32
N ASP A 81 11.91 5.31 3.63
CA ASP A 81 12.83 5.79 4.64
C ASP A 81 14.07 4.86 4.76
N GLY A 82 15.01 5.23 5.63
CA GLY A 82 16.23 4.45 5.86
C GLY A 82 16.00 3.04 6.43
N ALA A 83 14.83 2.78 7.04
CA ALA A 83 14.42 1.45 7.51
C ALA A 83 13.66 0.66 6.43
N GLY A 84 13.40 1.28 5.28
CA GLY A 84 12.74 0.67 4.15
C GLY A 84 11.22 0.64 4.20
N ARG A 85 10.61 1.52 5.02
CA ARG A 85 9.16 1.72 5.11
C ARG A 85 8.74 2.79 4.11
N ARG A 86 7.55 2.68 3.52
CA ARG A 86 7.03 3.68 2.56
C ARG A 86 6.90 5.02 3.28
N GLU A 87 7.65 6.01 2.83
CA GLU A 87 7.70 7.34 3.43
C GLU A 87 6.90 8.34 2.59
N LYS A 88 7.12 8.35 1.27
CA LYS A 88 6.43 9.29 0.36
C LYS A 88 5.80 8.56 -0.80
N VAL A 89 4.55 8.92 -1.08
CA VAL A 89 3.84 8.48 -2.29
C VAL A 89 3.46 9.73 -3.07
N TRP A 90 4.10 9.91 -4.22
CA TRP A 90 3.94 11.10 -5.04
C TRP A 90 2.70 11.02 -5.90
N LEU A 91 2.00 12.14 -6.02
CA LEU A 91 0.93 12.31 -7.00
C LEU A 91 1.50 12.07 -8.41
N PRO A 92 0.69 11.51 -9.32
CA PRO A 92 1.17 11.17 -10.64
C PRO A 92 1.71 12.38 -11.41
N ALA A 93 2.84 12.19 -12.08
CA ALA A 93 3.33 13.08 -13.12
C ALA A 93 2.74 12.67 -14.47
N VAL A 94 2.25 13.64 -15.24
CA VAL A 94 1.72 13.42 -16.60
C VAL A 94 2.87 13.45 -17.59
N ARG A 95 3.02 12.40 -18.41
CA ARG A 95 4.14 12.25 -19.34
C ARG A 95 3.66 11.89 -20.75
N SER A 96 3.94 12.78 -21.71
CA SER A 96 3.67 12.52 -23.13
C SER A 96 4.77 11.66 -23.77
N GLY A 97 4.39 10.69 -24.59
CA GLY A 97 5.32 9.85 -25.34
C GLY A 97 6.25 8.97 -24.49
N ASN A 98 5.91 8.72 -23.23
CA ASN A 98 6.74 7.96 -22.30
C ASN A 98 6.74 6.45 -22.60
N ASN A 99 5.67 5.93 -23.21
CA ASN A 99 5.55 4.53 -23.65
C ASN A 99 5.88 3.53 -22.54
N SER A 100 5.38 3.82 -21.34
CA SER A 100 5.53 3.02 -20.12
C SER A 100 6.98 2.83 -19.66
N ALA A 101 7.90 3.66 -20.15
CA ALA A 101 9.30 3.63 -19.76
C ALA A 101 9.52 4.12 -18.32
N TYR A 102 10.58 3.63 -17.70
CA TYR A 102 11.06 4.09 -16.41
C TYR A 102 11.52 5.56 -16.50
N VAL A 103 11.09 6.36 -15.52
CA VAL A 103 11.54 7.75 -15.34
C VAL A 103 12.37 7.86 -14.06
N SER A 104 13.46 8.64 -14.09
CA SER A 104 14.29 8.82 -12.90
C SER A 104 13.52 9.52 -11.76
N PRO A 105 13.81 9.22 -10.48
CA PRO A 105 13.13 9.86 -9.35
C PRO A 105 13.28 11.38 -9.35
N SER A 106 14.47 11.92 -9.69
CA SER A 106 14.69 13.38 -9.75
C SER A 106 13.76 14.06 -10.75
N THR A 107 13.61 13.48 -11.95
CA THR A 107 12.68 13.99 -12.96
C THR A 107 11.23 13.86 -12.51
N LEU A 108 10.85 12.78 -11.83
CA LEU A 108 9.49 12.60 -11.32
C LEU A 108 9.13 13.60 -10.23
N ARG A 109 10.04 13.95 -9.31
CA ARG A 109 9.77 14.98 -8.28
C ARG A 109 9.42 16.32 -8.93
N THR A 110 10.18 16.76 -9.92
CA THR A 110 9.90 17.99 -10.66
C THR A 110 8.63 17.89 -11.51
N SER A 111 8.46 16.78 -12.24
CA SER A 111 7.32 16.61 -13.15
C SER A 111 5.99 16.45 -12.39
N SER A 112 6.01 15.82 -11.21
CA SER A 112 4.84 15.70 -10.34
C SER A 112 4.40 17.08 -9.85
N SER A 113 5.34 17.94 -9.43
CA SER A 113 5.04 19.33 -9.07
C SER A 113 4.40 20.09 -10.23
N SER A 114 5.01 20.04 -11.43
CA SER A 114 4.45 20.71 -12.62
C SER A 114 3.07 20.18 -13.01
N SER A 115 2.83 18.87 -12.89
CA SER A 115 1.55 18.24 -13.22
C SER A 115 0.45 18.57 -12.21
N ASN A 116 0.83 18.86 -10.97
CA ASN A 116 -0.07 19.15 -9.86
C ASN A 116 -0.03 20.64 -9.50
N LYS A 117 -0.22 21.50 -10.52
CA LYS A 117 -0.36 22.97 -10.39
C LYS A 117 0.82 23.70 -9.73
N GLY A 118 2.02 23.14 -9.81
CA GLY A 118 3.22 23.72 -9.21
C GLY A 118 3.32 23.51 -7.69
N ASP A 119 2.56 22.58 -7.13
CA ASP A 119 2.64 22.25 -5.70
C ASP A 119 4.06 21.78 -5.34
N ASN A 120 4.64 22.32 -4.27
CA ASN A 120 6.00 21.98 -3.81
C ASN A 120 6.07 20.64 -3.08
N LYS A 121 4.95 20.14 -2.58
CA LYS A 121 4.82 18.88 -1.85
C LYS A 121 3.66 18.04 -2.39
N PRO A 122 3.68 17.64 -3.68
CA PRO A 122 2.62 16.85 -4.31
C PRO A 122 2.76 15.37 -3.92
N TYR A 123 2.86 15.07 -2.63
CA TYR A 123 3.03 13.72 -2.11
C TYR A 123 2.39 13.57 -0.74
N SER A 124 1.82 12.40 -0.49
CA SER A 124 1.52 11.97 0.87
C SER A 124 2.81 11.65 1.61
N LEU A 125 2.88 11.96 2.90
CA LEU A 125 4.03 11.69 3.76
C LEU A 125 3.59 10.92 5.00
N THR A 126 4.19 9.75 5.21
CA THR A 126 4.01 8.95 6.43
C THR A 126 5.25 9.10 7.30
N VAL A 127 5.06 9.57 8.54
CA VAL A 127 6.12 9.72 9.54
C VAL A 127 5.97 8.64 10.59
N TYR A 128 7.02 7.84 10.76
CA TYR A 128 7.04 6.74 11.72
C TYR A 128 7.77 7.13 13.00
N GLU A 129 7.48 6.40 14.09
CA GLU A 129 8.34 6.44 15.27
C GLU A 129 9.76 5.91 14.93
N PRO A 130 10.82 6.42 15.60
CA PRO A 130 12.19 5.92 15.45
C PRO A 130 12.37 4.58 16.19
N SER A 131 11.51 3.62 15.86
CA SER A 131 11.47 2.28 16.44
C SER A 131 11.20 1.25 15.34
N PRO A 132 11.64 0.00 15.53
CA PRO A 132 11.44 -1.08 14.56
C PRO A 132 9.97 -1.55 14.45
N LEU A 133 9.06 -1.02 15.29
CA LEU A 133 7.68 -1.50 15.39
C LEU A 133 6.74 -0.99 14.29
N ASN A 134 7.27 -0.36 13.23
CA ASN A 134 6.51 0.16 12.09
C ASN A 134 5.30 1.04 12.46
N ARG A 135 5.37 1.74 13.59
CA ARG A 135 4.23 2.55 14.05
C ARG A 135 4.26 3.94 13.45
N VAL A 136 3.10 4.37 12.98
CA VAL A 136 2.90 5.66 12.33
C VAL A 136 2.57 6.71 13.39
N THR A 137 3.13 7.90 13.26
CA THR A 137 2.91 9.03 14.17
C THR A 137 2.22 10.20 13.50
N LYS A 138 2.47 10.40 12.20
CA LYS A 138 1.78 11.39 11.37
C LYS A 138 1.56 10.85 9.96
N GLU A 139 0.42 11.15 9.36
CA GLU A 139 0.15 10.94 7.95
C GLU A 139 -0.38 12.22 7.32
N PHE A 140 0.38 12.77 6.37
CA PHE A 140 -0.01 13.94 5.61
C PHE A 140 -0.65 13.53 4.29
N GLY A 141 -1.75 14.19 3.94
CA GLY A 141 -2.24 14.23 2.58
C GLY A 141 -1.26 14.96 1.63
N PRO A 142 -1.44 14.81 0.31
CA PRO A 142 -0.65 15.54 -0.66
C PRO A 142 -1.01 17.03 -0.67
N GLY A 143 0.01 17.87 -0.73
CA GLY A 143 -0.11 19.29 -1.02
C GLY A 143 0.62 20.18 -0.04
N ASN A 144 1.18 21.28 -0.52
CA ASN A 144 2.03 22.16 0.29
C ASN A 144 1.31 22.66 1.54
N ASP A 145 0.05 23.08 1.41
CA ASP A 145 -0.75 23.62 2.52
C ASP A 145 -1.02 22.59 3.62
N TRP A 146 -1.19 21.32 3.26
CA TRP A 146 -1.37 20.24 4.24
C TRP A 146 -0.11 20.10 5.11
N HIS A 147 1.05 20.16 4.47
CA HIS A 147 2.32 19.96 5.14
C HIS A 147 2.79 21.18 5.94
N THR A 148 2.53 22.41 5.46
CA THR A 148 2.98 23.64 6.15
C THR A 148 2.12 23.98 7.36
N ASN A 149 0.84 23.60 7.36
CA ASN A 149 -0.10 23.86 8.45
C ASN A 149 -0.25 22.70 9.44
N ASP A 150 0.63 21.69 9.38
CA ASP A 150 0.56 20.45 10.19
C ASP A 150 -0.82 19.76 10.12
N ARG A 151 -1.47 19.79 8.95
CA ARG A 151 -2.75 19.11 8.69
C ARG A 151 -2.45 17.64 8.41
N ALA A 152 -2.18 16.88 9.46
CA ALA A 152 -1.92 15.46 9.37
C ALA A 152 -2.89 14.69 10.26
N VAL A 153 -3.12 13.42 9.94
CA VAL A 153 -3.64 12.49 10.92
C VAL A 153 -2.52 12.22 11.92
N HIS A 154 -2.73 12.55 13.20
CA HIS A 154 -1.76 12.30 14.26
C HIS A 154 -2.12 11.03 14.99
N THR A 155 -1.15 10.15 15.20
CA THR A 155 -1.34 8.92 15.97
C THR A 155 -0.41 8.88 17.17
N ALA A 156 -0.97 8.57 18.34
CA ALA A 156 -0.24 8.36 19.57
C ALA A 156 -0.60 7.00 20.19
N TYR A 157 0.41 6.27 20.61
CA TYR A 157 0.27 4.96 21.26
C TYR A 157 0.49 5.11 22.76
N LYS A 158 -0.51 4.74 23.53
CA LYS A 158 -0.59 4.89 24.98
C LYS A 158 -1.10 3.59 25.61
N VAL A 159 -1.28 3.63 26.92
CA VAL A 159 -1.99 2.59 27.69
C VAL A 159 -3.09 3.24 28.52
N ASN A 160 -4.08 2.46 28.91
CA ASN A 160 -5.17 2.99 29.72
C ASN A 160 -4.68 3.39 31.12
N VAL A 161 -5.39 4.34 31.72
CA VAL A 161 -5.10 4.88 33.06
C VAL A 161 -6.34 4.83 33.95
N VAL A 162 -6.19 5.03 35.26
CA VAL A 162 -7.31 5.02 36.22
C VAL A 162 -7.83 6.43 36.52
N GLU A 163 -6.99 7.42 36.31
CA GLU A 163 -7.22 8.84 36.47
C GLU A 163 -8.31 9.31 35.51
N ALA A 164 -9.08 10.32 35.93
CA ALA A 164 -10.08 10.92 35.06
C ALA A 164 -9.41 11.52 33.82
N GLY A 165 -9.89 11.15 32.63
CA GLY A 165 -9.32 11.61 31.38
C GLY A 165 -9.67 10.72 30.18
N PRO A 166 -9.13 11.04 29.01
CA PRO A 166 -9.46 10.36 27.76
C PRO A 166 -8.92 8.93 27.68
N TYR A 167 -7.94 8.57 28.51
CA TYR A 167 -7.33 7.23 28.52
C TYR A 167 -7.94 6.28 29.57
N ARG A 168 -9.00 6.70 30.26
CA ARG A 168 -9.74 5.82 31.19
C ARG A 168 -10.82 5.04 30.44
N CYS A 169 -10.89 3.72 30.68
CA CYS A 169 -11.83 2.81 30.01
C CYS A 169 -12.75 2.12 31.03
N LEU A 170 -14.07 2.25 30.84
CA LEU A 170 -15.06 1.55 31.64
C LEU A 170 -15.05 0.07 31.27
N ARG A 171 -15.14 -0.81 32.28
CA ARG A 171 -15.28 -2.25 32.08
C ARG A 171 -16.76 -2.61 32.13
N HIS A 172 -17.18 -3.48 31.22
CA HIS A 172 -18.53 -4.02 31.20
C HIS A 172 -18.49 -5.52 31.41
N ILE A 173 -19.49 -6.02 32.13
CA ILE A 173 -19.72 -7.45 32.33
C ILE A 173 -21.11 -7.81 31.81
N PHE A 174 -21.23 -9.04 31.32
CA PHE A 174 -22.48 -9.59 30.83
C PHE A 174 -23.00 -10.61 31.83
N PHE A 175 -24.27 -10.51 32.17
CA PHE A 175 -24.98 -11.54 32.93
C PHE A 175 -25.96 -12.26 32.01
N GLY A 176 -25.92 -13.58 32.05
CA GLY A 176 -26.82 -14.44 31.29
C GLY A 176 -26.79 -15.86 31.86
N SER A 177 -27.88 -16.59 31.68
CA SER A 177 -27.91 -18.04 31.95
C SER A 177 -27.70 -18.78 30.65
N LEU A 178 -27.00 -19.92 30.68
CA LEU A 178 -26.76 -20.76 29.49
C LEU A 178 -28.05 -21.20 28.77
N ASN A 179 -29.20 -21.12 29.45
CA ASN A 179 -30.52 -21.49 28.92
C ASN A 179 -31.45 -20.29 28.69
N SER A 180 -30.92 -19.07 28.61
CA SER A 180 -31.70 -17.84 28.40
C SER A 180 -31.13 -17.01 27.26
N ILE A 181 -32.03 -16.45 26.43
CA ILE A 181 -31.67 -15.50 25.37
C ILE A 181 -31.48 -14.08 25.95
N MET A 182 -31.92 -13.85 27.19
CA MET A 182 -31.78 -12.56 27.86
C MET A 182 -30.38 -12.41 28.43
N VAL A 183 -29.63 -11.46 27.87
CA VAL A 183 -28.31 -11.02 28.34
C VAL A 183 -28.45 -9.58 28.84
N SER A 184 -27.98 -9.30 30.06
CA SER A 184 -27.90 -7.94 30.59
C SER A 184 -26.46 -7.45 30.65
N LEU A 185 -26.27 -6.16 30.39
CA LEU A 185 -24.99 -5.47 30.45
C LEU A 185 -24.94 -4.64 31.73
N ALA A 186 -23.87 -4.75 32.51
CA ALA A 186 -23.60 -3.88 33.64
C ALA A 186 -22.20 -3.27 33.55
N SER A 187 -22.02 -2.10 34.14
CA SER A 187 -20.69 -1.53 34.37
C SER A 187 -20.04 -2.18 35.59
N ASP A 188 -18.77 -2.53 35.46
CA ASP A 188 -17.96 -3.19 36.49
C ASP A 188 -16.68 -2.38 36.74
N GLY A 189 -16.88 -1.12 37.12
CA GLY A 189 -15.79 -0.18 37.34
C GLY A 189 -14.96 0.09 36.08
N TYR A 190 -13.68 0.39 36.28
CA TYR A 190 -12.74 0.72 35.22
C TYR A 190 -11.64 -0.34 35.12
N TYR A 191 -11.07 -0.49 33.93
CA TYR A 191 -9.85 -1.27 33.78
C TYR A 191 -8.70 -0.65 34.59
N ALA A 192 -7.93 -1.50 35.28
CA ALA A 192 -6.70 -1.06 35.95
C ALA A 192 -5.69 -0.53 34.92
N ALA A 193 -4.82 0.39 35.34
CA ALA A 193 -3.86 1.03 34.45
C ALA A 193 -2.92 0.01 33.78
N GLY A 194 -2.60 0.25 32.50
CA GLY A 194 -1.66 -0.59 31.75
C GLY A 194 -2.20 -1.94 31.26
N LEU A 195 -3.50 -2.22 31.40
CA LEU A 195 -4.12 -3.47 30.95
C LEU A 195 -4.55 -3.45 29.49
N LEU A 196 -4.85 -2.26 28.95
CA LEU A 196 -5.28 -2.05 27.57
C LEU A 196 -4.28 -1.15 26.85
N TYR A 197 -4.04 -1.46 25.59
CA TYR A 197 -3.42 -0.53 24.65
C TYR A 197 -4.43 0.53 24.25
N VAL A 198 -3.95 1.76 24.07
CA VAL A 198 -4.77 2.88 23.61
C VAL A 198 -4.11 3.50 22.40
N THR A 199 -4.81 3.47 21.27
CA THR A 199 -4.42 4.22 20.07
C THR A 199 -5.29 5.47 20.02
N GLU A 200 -4.66 6.63 20.18
CA GLU A 200 -5.27 7.93 19.95
C GLU A 200 -4.94 8.36 18.53
N THR A 201 -5.96 8.61 17.72
CA THR A 201 -5.83 9.26 16.41
C THR A 201 -6.52 10.60 16.45
N LYS A 202 -5.88 11.67 15.98
CA LYS A 202 -6.54 12.94 15.69
C LYS A 202 -6.61 13.08 14.19
N ASP A 203 -7.79 13.34 13.66
CA ASP A 203 -7.94 13.65 12.24
C ASP A 203 -7.29 15.01 11.91
N GLU A 204 -7.31 15.36 10.62
CA GLU A 204 -6.68 16.57 10.14
C GLU A 204 -7.39 17.85 10.59
N ASP A 205 -8.58 17.75 11.19
CA ASP A 205 -9.33 18.83 11.83
C ASP A 205 -9.16 18.85 13.37
N ASN A 206 -8.28 17.99 13.91
CA ASN A 206 -7.99 17.79 15.33
C ASN A 206 -9.09 17.09 16.15
N ASN A 207 -10.02 16.38 15.52
CA ASN A 207 -11.01 15.59 16.23
C ASN A 207 -10.39 14.26 16.73
N PRO A 208 -10.40 13.98 18.05
CA PRO A 208 -9.75 12.80 18.59
C PRO A 208 -10.67 11.57 18.59
N LEU A 209 -10.07 10.44 18.25
CA LEU A 209 -10.62 9.10 18.32
C LEU A 209 -9.68 8.24 19.18
N TYR A 210 -10.25 7.52 20.14
CA TYR A 210 -9.51 6.62 21.03
C TYR A 210 -10.01 5.19 20.85
N THR A 211 -9.10 4.29 20.52
CA THR A 211 -9.37 2.86 20.40
C THR A 211 -8.64 2.12 21.52
N PHE A 212 -9.39 1.42 22.36
CA PHE A 212 -8.89 0.59 23.45
C PHE A 212 -8.86 -0.86 23.02
N THR A 213 -7.71 -1.50 23.13
CA THR A 213 -7.50 -2.88 22.70
C THR A 213 -6.88 -3.69 23.83
N ASP A 214 -7.37 -4.91 24.06
CA ASP A 214 -6.73 -5.82 25.01
C ASP A 214 -5.42 -6.43 24.45
N LYS A 215 -4.79 -7.32 25.22
CA LYS A 215 -3.52 -7.96 24.82
C LYS A 215 -3.69 -9.03 23.75
N GLU A 216 -4.92 -9.49 23.51
CA GLU A 216 -5.27 -10.48 22.50
C GLU A 216 -5.67 -9.83 21.16
N GLY A 217 -5.81 -8.50 21.14
CA GLY A 217 -6.12 -7.73 19.94
C GLY A 217 -7.61 -7.39 19.79
N HIS A 218 -8.44 -7.68 20.79
CA HIS A 218 -9.86 -7.34 20.74
C HIS A 218 -10.08 -5.86 21.07
N VAL A 219 -10.90 -5.19 20.24
CA VAL A 219 -11.34 -3.82 20.51
C VAL A 219 -12.38 -3.85 21.63
N ILE A 220 -12.03 -3.21 22.75
CA ILE A 220 -12.88 -3.10 23.94
C ILE A 220 -13.79 -1.87 23.85
N LEU A 221 -13.25 -0.76 23.35
CA LEU A 221 -13.97 0.51 23.25
C LEU A 221 -13.40 1.36 22.11
N THR A 222 -14.30 1.95 21.33
CA THR A 222 -13.98 3.05 20.42
C THR A 222 -14.74 4.29 20.89
N ARG A 223 -14.01 5.38 21.13
CA ARG A 223 -14.57 6.64 21.61
C ARG A 223 -14.14 7.78 20.69
N GLN A 224 -15.11 8.39 20.02
CA GLN A 224 -14.94 9.57 19.19
C GLN A 224 -15.47 10.80 19.93
N ILE A 225 -14.74 11.90 19.90
CA ILE A 225 -15.21 13.19 20.41
C ILE A 225 -15.36 14.11 19.20
N SER A 226 -16.61 14.49 18.92
CA SER A 226 -16.98 15.45 17.86
C SER A 226 -17.40 16.78 18.46
#